data_AF-A0A9R1C880-F1
#
_entry.id   AF-A0A9R1C880-F1
#
_cell.length_a   1.000
_cell.length_b   1.000
_cell.length_c   1.000
_cell.angle_alpha   90.00
_cell.angle_beta   90.00
_cell.angle_gamma   90.00
#
_symmetry.space_group_name_H-M   'P 1'
#
loop_
_entity.id
_entity.type
_entity.pdbx_description
1 polymer ?
#
loop_
_entity_poly.entity_id
_entity_poly.type
_entity_poly.pdbx_seq_one_letter_code
_entity_poly.pdbx_strand_id
1 'polypeptide(L)'
;MPEGSYSTNALCPLTRISEFKQMVHSLHNAGIRVILDVVYNHTFDIANSNFQKTYPDYFFRKNADGIYSDGSGCGNETASEKPMMRQFMIESVKYWINEYHIDG
;
A
#
# COMPACT_ATOMS: atom_id res chain seq x y z
N MET A 1 -0.23 5.57 -3.55
CA MET A 1 -0.76 6.95 -3.57
C MET A 1 -0.64 7.52 -2.16
N PRO A 2 -0.19 8.77 -1.98
CA PRO A 2 -0.13 9.41 -0.67
C PRO A 2 -1.51 9.61 -0.03
N GLU A 3 -1.55 9.62 1.30
CA GLU A 3 -2.75 9.91 2.09
C GLU A 3 -3.22 11.36 1.90
N GLY A 4 -4.52 11.58 1.77
CA GLY A 4 -5.10 12.87 1.46
C GLY A 4 -5.15 13.83 2.64
N SER A 5 -5.29 13.33 3.87
CA SER A 5 -5.38 14.19 5.06
C SER A 5 -4.11 14.97 5.37
N TYR A 6 -2.95 14.55 4.83
CA TYR A 6 -1.68 15.26 4.99
C TYR A 6 -1.42 16.31 3.89
N SER A 7 -2.32 16.40 2.90
CA SER A 7 -2.23 17.38 1.81
C SER A 7 -2.92 18.69 2.20
N THR A 8 -2.40 19.83 1.75
CA THR A 8 -3.07 21.13 1.94
C THR A 8 -4.41 21.22 1.19
N ASN A 9 -4.58 20.43 0.14
CA ASN A 9 -5.84 20.29 -0.59
C ASN A 9 -6.08 18.82 -0.95
N ALA A 10 -6.89 18.12 -0.17
CA ALA A 10 -7.22 16.72 -0.40
C ALA A 10 -8.08 16.49 -1.66
N LEU A 11 -8.83 17.51 -2.10
CA LEU A 11 -9.72 17.44 -3.27
C LEU A 11 -8.96 17.55 -4.59
N CYS A 12 -7.73 18.08 -4.58
CA CYS A 12 -6.86 18.12 -5.75
C CYS A 12 -5.92 16.88 -5.75
N PRO A 13 -6.09 15.93 -6.69
CA PRO A 13 -5.29 14.70 -6.69
C PRO A 13 -3.79 14.93 -6.83
N LEU A 14 -3.38 15.97 -7.56
CA LEU A 14 -1.96 16.27 -7.80
C LEU A 14 -1.27 16.88 -6.57
N THR A 15 -2.00 17.59 -5.70
CA THR A 15 -1.40 18.29 -4.56
C THR A 15 -0.68 17.33 -3.62
N ARG A 16 -1.33 16.23 -3.22
CA ARG A 16 -0.72 15.24 -2.32
C ARG A 16 0.53 14.55 -2.91
N ILE A 17 0.60 14.40 -4.23
CA ILE A 17 1.75 13.82 -4.91
C ILE A 17 2.91 14.82 -4.86
N SER A 18 2.66 16.06 -5.28
CA SER A 18 3.68 17.12 -5.30
C SER A 18 4.22 17.43 -3.91
N GLU A 19 3.35 17.57 -2.91
CA GLU A 19 3.75 17.90 -1.54
C GLU A 19 4.54 16.75 -0.88
N PHE A 20 4.15 15.49 -1.11
CA PHE A 20 4.93 14.36 -0.63
C PHE A 20 6.33 14.34 -1.26
N LYS A 21 6.44 14.53 -2.58
CA LYS A 21 7.74 14.60 -3.25
C LYS A 21 8.60 15.77 -2.77
N GLN A 22 8.01 16.94 -2.51
CA GLN A 22 8.71 18.09 -1.94
C GLN A 22 9.22 17.81 -0.53
N MET A 23 8.44 17.10 0.29
CA MET A 23 8.83 16.69 1.63
C MET A 23 10.03 15.73 1.59
N VAL A 24 9.99 14.69 0.74
CA VAL A 24 11.14 13.79 0.53
C VAL A 24 12.37 14.55 0.05
N HIS A 25 12.21 15.40 -0.98
CA HIS A 25 13.31 16.19 -1.53
C HIS A 25 13.94 17.14 -0.49
N SER A 26 13.12 17.78 0.33
CA SER A 26 13.59 18.67 1.41
C SER A 26 14.39 17.91 2.46
N LEU A 27 13.94 16.72 2.85
CA LEU A 27 14.66 15.85 3.78
C LEU A 27 15.99 15.38 3.20
N HIS A 28 16.01 14.99 1.92
CA HIS A 28 17.24 14.61 1.22
C HIS A 28 18.25 15.76 1.14
N ASN A 29 17.80 16.99 0.85
CA ASN A 29 18.66 18.17 0.85
C ASN A 29 19.27 18.45 2.24
N ALA A 30 18.59 18.02 3.30
CA ALA A 30 19.09 18.07 4.68
C ALA A 30 19.95 16.85 5.08
N GLY A 31 20.20 15.90 4.17
CA GLY A 31 20.96 14.68 4.44
C GLY A 31 20.19 13.61 5.23
N ILE A 32 18.86 13.68 5.29
CA ILE A 32 17.99 12.75 6.01
C ILE A 32 17.32 11.80 5.02
N ARG A 33 17.40 10.49 5.30
CA ARG A 33 16.71 9.44 4.52
C ARG A 33 15.28 9.22 5.00
N VAL A 34 14.42 8.78 4.09
CA VAL A 34 12.99 8.54 4.35
C VAL A 34 12.69 7.05 4.25
N ILE A 35 12.22 6.47 5.37
CA ILE A 35 11.69 5.11 5.41
C ILE A 35 10.16 5.19 5.41
N LEU A 36 9.49 4.43 4.54
CA LEU A 36 8.04 4.39 4.45
C LEU A 36 7.49 3.12 5.10
N ASP A 37 6.66 3.29 6.13
CA ASP A 37 5.88 2.18 6.68
C ASP A 37 4.80 1.76 5.67
N VAL A 38 4.78 0.47 5.30
CA VAL A 38 3.91 -0.10 4.28
C VAL A 38 3.11 -1.28 4.81
N VAL A 39 1.79 -1.24 4.58
CA VAL A 39 0.86 -2.28 5.02
C VAL A 39 0.45 -3.15 3.85
N TYR A 40 1.26 -4.17 3.54
CA TYR A 40 0.90 -5.17 2.52
C TYR A 40 0.19 -6.40 3.10
N ASN A 41 0.17 -6.55 4.43
CA ASN A 41 -0.29 -7.77 5.09
C ASN A 41 -1.81 -7.90 5.20
N HIS A 42 -2.57 -6.80 5.15
CA HIS A 42 -4.03 -6.79 5.14
C HIS A 42 -4.56 -5.59 4.36
N THR A 43 -5.87 -5.55 4.12
CA THR A 43 -6.60 -4.37 3.64
C THR A 43 -7.63 -3.92 4.68
N PHE A 44 -8.13 -2.69 4.57
CA PHE A 44 -9.13 -2.17 5.51
C PHE A 44 -10.40 -3.03 5.60
N ASP A 45 -10.88 -3.53 4.46
CA ASP A 45 -12.08 -4.39 4.38
C ASP A 45 -11.98 -5.30 3.16
N ILE A 46 -12.38 -6.56 3.30
CA ILE A 46 -12.40 -7.53 2.21
C ILE A 46 -13.42 -7.13 1.15
N ALA A 47 -14.69 -6.93 1.53
CA ALA A 47 -15.81 -6.84 0.60
C ALA A 47 -15.69 -5.63 -0.34
N ASN A 48 -15.16 -4.52 0.17
CA ASN A 48 -15.00 -3.28 -0.57
C ASN A 48 -13.61 -3.08 -1.18
N SER A 49 -12.64 -3.95 -0.87
CA SER A 49 -11.32 -3.90 -1.49
C SER A 49 -11.39 -4.01 -3.02
N ASN A 50 -10.48 -3.31 -3.69
CA ASN A 50 -10.32 -3.46 -5.14
C ASN A 50 -9.94 -4.90 -5.50
N PHE A 51 -9.16 -5.58 -4.66
CA PHE A 51 -8.78 -6.97 -4.87
C PHE A 51 -9.99 -7.91 -4.94
N GLN A 52 -10.89 -7.84 -3.97
CA GLN A 52 -12.07 -8.70 -3.96
C GLN A 52 -13.04 -8.37 -5.10
N LYS A 53 -13.16 -7.09 -5.47
CA LYS A 53 -14.01 -6.65 -6.59
C LYS A 53 -13.45 -7.06 -7.96
N THR A 54 -12.13 -7.13 -8.10
CA THR A 54 -11.46 -7.48 -9.37
C THR A 54 -11.34 -9.00 -9.57
N TYR A 55 -10.91 -9.73 -8.54
CA TYR A 55 -10.84 -11.19 -8.58
C TYR A 55 -11.23 -11.75 -7.20
N PRO A 56 -12.52 -12.09 -7.03
CA PRO A 56 -13.03 -12.61 -5.77
C PRO A 56 -12.21 -13.79 -5.24
N ASP A 57 -11.89 -13.75 -3.96
CA ASP A 57 -11.24 -14.81 -3.19
C ASP A 57 -9.80 -15.17 -3.59
N TYR A 58 -9.19 -14.46 -4.54
CA TYR A 58 -7.83 -14.77 -4.98
C TYR A 58 -6.74 -14.18 -4.07
N PHE A 59 -6.91 -12.92 -3.67
CA PHE A 59 -5.86 -12.11 -3.03
C PHE A 59 -5.81 -12.20 -1.50
N PHE A 60 -6.74 -12.93 -0.89
CA PHE A 60 -6.84 -13.11 0.56
C PHE A 60 -6.69 -14.58 0.93
N ARG A 61 -6.08 -14.86 2.08
CA ARG A 61 -5.98 -16.23 2.56
C ARG A 61 -7.32 -16.69 3.14
N LYS A 62 -7.58 -17.98 2.97
CA LYS A 62 -8.72 -18.69 3.57
C LYS A 62 -8.22 -19.92 4.28
N ASN A 63 -8.85 -20.24 5.40
CA ASN A 63 -8.69 -21.49 6.11
C ASN A 63 -9.26 -22.66 5.27
N ALA A 64 -9.00 -23.89 5.71
CA ALA A 64 -9.47 -25.10 5.01
C ALA A 64 -11.01 -25.19 4.93
N ASP A 65 -11.73 -24.53 5.83
CA ASP A 65 -13.20 -24.43 5.85
C ASP A 65 -13.75 -23.33 4.91
N GLY A 66 -12.88 -22.59 4.21
CA GLY A 66 -13.25 -21.53 3.28
C GLY A 66 -13.53 -20.16 3.94
N ILE A 67 -13.38 -20.05 5.26
CA ILE A 67 -13.47 -18.77 5.97
C ILE A 67 -12.17 -18.00 5.77
N TYR A 68 -12.24 -16.68 5.63
CA TYR A 68 -11.03 -15.84 5.58
C TYR A 68 -10.20 -16.01 6.84
N SER A 69 -8.89 -16.19 6.68
CA SER A 69 -7.98 -16.23 7.81
C SER A 69 -7.66 -14.81 8.29
N ASP A 70 -7.33 -14.69 9.58
CA ASP A 70 -7.08 -13.40 10.23
C ASP A 70 -5.76 -13.40 11.02
N GLY A 71 -4.68 -13.86 10.39
CA GLY A 71 -3.34 -13.80 10.98
C GLY A 71 -2.86 -12.38 11.30
N SER A 72 -3.45 -11.35 10.69
CA SER A 72 -3.15 -9.95 10.99
C SER A 72 -3.87 -9.43 12.25
N GLY A 73 -4.95 -10.08 12.68
CA GLY A 73 -5.84 -9.60 13.75
C GLY A 73 -6.73 -8.42 13.34
N CYS A 74 -6.82 -8.12 12.04
CA CYS A 74 -7.57 -6.99 11.47
C CYS A 74 -8.72 -7.45 10.54
N GLY A 75 -9.16 -8.70 10.67
CA GLY A 75 -10.24 -9.33 9.92
C GLY A 75 -9.85 -9.97 8.59
N ASN A 76 -8.61 -9.79 8.10
CA ASN A 76 -8.13 -10.40 6.87
C ASN A 76 -6.60 -10.40 6.77
N GLU A 77 -6.07 -11.28 5.94
CA GLU A 77 -4.66 -11.21 5.52
C GLU A 77 -4.52 -11.48 4.02
N THR A 78 -3.58 -10.78 3.38
CA THR A 78 -3.32 -10.94 1.95
C THR A 78 -2.52 -12.21 1.67
N ALA A 79 -2.82 -12.85 0.56
CA ALA A 79 -2.21 -14.10 0.13
C ALA A 79 -0.89 -13.86 -0.61
N SER A 80 0.14 -13.39 0.09
CA SER A 80 1.45 -13.03 -0.50
C SER A 80 2.17 -14.19 -1.21
N GLU A 81 1.77 -15.44 -0.94
CA GLU A 81 2.26 -16.63 -1.63
C GLU A 81 1.69 -16.77 -3.06
N LYS A 82 0.56 -16.13 -3.36
CA LYS A 82 -0.08 -16.14 -4.68
C LYS A 82 0.73 -15.26 -5.66
N PRO A 83 0.99 -15.75 -6.90
CA PRO A 83 1.82 -15.03 -7.86
C PRO A 83 1.40 -13.58 -8.12
N MET A 84 0.10 -13.30 -8.31
CA MET A 84 -0.35 -11.93 -8.61
C MET A 84 -0.27 -10.98 -7.40
N MET A 85 -0.49 -11.47 -6.18
CA MET A 85 -0.30 -10.65 -4.97
C MET A 85 1.19 -10.36 -4.75
N ARG A 86 2.05 -11.36 -4.94
CA ARG A 86 3.51 -11.18 -4.87
C ARG A 86 3.99 -10.14 -5.89
N GLN A 87 3.53 -10.24 -7.13
CA GLN A 87 3.85 -9.28 -8.16
C GLN A 87 3.40 -7.87 -7.78
N PHE A 88 2.16 -7.71 -7.32
CA PHE A 88 1.63 -6.43 -6.85
C PHE A 88 2.50 -5.79 -5.76
N MET A 89 2.91 -6.54 -4.73
CA MET A 89 3.77 -6.01 -3.67
C MET A 89 5.12 -5.53 -4.23
N ILE A 90 5.76 -6.33 -5.10
CA ILE A 90 7.06 -5.97 -5.70
C ILE A 90 6.93 -4.72 -6.58
N GLU A 91 5.88 -4.65 -7.40
CA GLU A 91 5.63 -3.50 -8.27
C GLU A 91 5.30 -2.24 -7.45
N SER A 92 4.54 -2.38 -6.36
CA SER A 92 4.23 -1.27 -5.46
C SER A 92 5.47 -0.71 -4.78
N VAL A 93 6.35 -1.58 -4.24
CA VAL A 93 7.63 -1.15 -3.63
C VAL A 93 8.51 -0.45 -4.66
N LYS A 94 8.68 -1.04 -5.86
CA LYS A 94 9.45 -0.43 -6.95
C LYS A 94 8.87 0.91 -7.37
N TYR A 95 7.54 1.04 -7.44
CA TYR A 95 6.90 2.29 -7.77
C TYR A 95 7.23 3.38 -6.75
N TRP A 96 7.12 3.10 -5.45
CA TRP A 96 7.46 4.09 -4.44
C TRP A 96 8.94 4.51 -4.50
N ILE A 97 9.86 3.56 -4.69
CA ILE A 97 11.29 3.85 -4.86
C ILE A 97 11.52 4.74 -6.09
N ASN A 98 10.98 4.35 -7.25
CA ASN A 98 11.27 5.06 -8.50
C ASN A 98 10.53 6.39 -8.65
N GLU A 99 9.29 6.48 -8.16
CA GLU A 99 8.44 7.65 -8.35
C GLU A 99 8.62 8.70 -7.25
N TYR A 100 8.89 8.25 -6.01
CA TYR A 100 8.96 9.10 -4.82
C TYR A 100 10.33 9.09 -4.14
N HIS A 101 11.28 8.25 -4.58
CA HIS A 101 12.66 8.22 -4.10
C HIS A 101 12.79 7.91 -2.60
N ILE A 102 11.91 7.07 -2.06
CA ILE A 102 12.06 6.55 -0.69
C ILE A 102 13.33 5.69 -0.56
N ASP A 103 13.90 5.67 0.65
CA ASP A 103 15.19 5.04 0.94
C ASP A 103 15.07 3.67 1.64
N GLY A 104 13.87 3.32 2.10
CA GLY A 104 13.57 2.07 2.80
C GLY A 104 12.12 1.90 3.15
#